data_AF-A0A3C0DVN5-F1
#
_entry.id   AF-A0A3C0DVN5-F1
#
_cell.length_a   1.000
_cell.length_b   1.000
_cell.length_c   1.000
_cell.angle_alpha   90.00
_cell.angle_beta   90.00
_cell.angle_gamma   90.00
#
_symmetry.space_group_name_H-M   'P 1'
#
loop_
_entity.id
_entity.type
_entity.pdbx_description
1 polymer ?
#
loop_
_entity_poly.entity_id
_entity_poly.type
_entity_poly.pdbx_seq_one_letter_code
_entity_poly.pdbx_strand_id
1 'polypeptide(L)' 'RLEDAGFVDLINTKRKAFLGTFPTPLRRDEDMGPDRRLDYVFATPNLATYCRAASCIVNDTTGLLSDHQPVSVTFELTTH' A
#
# COMPACT_ATOMS: atom_id res chain seq x y z
N ARG A 1 7.13 14.90 -5.15
CA ARG A 1 6.30 13.70 -4.87
C ARG A 1 5.66 13.26 -6.19
N LEU A 2 5.29 11.99 -6.39
CA LEU A 2 4.66 11.56 -7.66
C LEU A 2 3.30 12.26 -7.88
N GLU A 3 2.67 12.67 -6.79
CA GLU A 3 1.46 13.49 -6.75
C GLU A 3 1.66 14.87 -7.38
N ASP A 4 2.86 15.46 -7.28
CA ASP A 4 3.19 16.74 -7.94
C ASP A 4 3.23 16.58 -9.48
N ALA A 5 3.44 15.35 -9.96
CA ALA A 5 3.36 14.98 -11.37
C ALA A 5 1.95 14.48 -11.78
N GLY A 6 0.95 14.60 -10.91
CA GLY A 6 -0.45 14.29 -11.20
C GLY A 6 -0.88 12.84 -10.94
N PHE A 7 -0.03 12.01 -10.33
CA PHE A 7 -0.42 10.65 -9.93
C PHE A 7 -1.20 10.63 -8.61
N VAL A 8 -2.08 9.65 -8.46
CA VAL A 8 -2.89 9.43 -7.26
C VAL A 8 -2.34 8.24 -6.47
N ASP A 9 -1.97 8.46 -5.21
CA ASP A 9 -1.61 7.38 -4.27
C ASP A 9 -2.88 6.63 -3.82
N LEU A 10 -3.16 5.49 -4.46
CA LEU A 10 -4.42 4.76 -4.27
C LEU A 10 -4.59 4.26 -2.83
N ILE A 11 -3.52 3.76 -2.21
CA ILE A 11 -3.55 3.27 -0.83
C ILE A 11 -3.87 4.43 0.12
N ASN A 12 -3.27 5.60 -0.08
CA ASN A 12 -3.55 6.78 0.73
C ASN A 12 -5.01 7.24 0.62
N THR A 13 -5.61 7.14 -0.57
CA THR A 13 -7.02 7.55 -0.76
C THR A 13 -8.04 6.64 -0.08
N LYS A 14 -7.68 5.39 0.23
CA LYS A 14 -8.62 4.38 0.76
C LYS A 14 -8.34 3.98 2.22
N ARG A 15 -7.15 4.25 2.75
CA ARG A 15 -6.79 3.89 4.13
C ARG A 15 -7.61 4.67 5.16
N LYS A 16 -7.99 4.01 6.24
CA LYS A 16 -8.68 4.63 7.40
C LYS A 16 -7.70 5.22 8.42
N ALA A 17 -6.51 4.65 8.49
CA ALA A 17 -5.43 5.06 9.38
C ALA A 17 -4.09 4.83 8.68
N PHE A 18 -3.02 5.39 9.24
CA PHE A 18 -1.67 5.04 8.80
C PHE A 18 -1.41 3.55 9.09
N LEU A 19 -0.86 2.86 8.09
CA LEU A 19 -0.35 1.50 8.20
C LEU A 19 0.97 1.50 7.44
N GLY A 20 2.07 1.19 8.14
CA GLY A 20 3.32 0.93 7.48
C GLY A 20 3.30 -0.41 6.75
N THR A 21 4.21 -0.50 5.80
CA THR A 21 4.52 -1.73 5.08
C THR A 21 5.85 -2.31 5.52
N PHE A 22 6.62 -1.60 6.36
CA PHE A 22 7.94 -2.00 6.81
C PHE A 22 8.27 -1.33 8.17
N PRO A 23 8.99 -1.99 9.09
CA PRO A 23 9.39 -3.39 9.06
C PRO A 23 8.25 -4.30 9.52
N THR A 24 8.25 -5.55 9.08
CA THR A 24 7.34 -6.57 9.62
C THR A 24 7.89 -7.20 10.90
N PRO A 25 7.04 -7.90 11.69
CA PRO A 25 7.48 -8.70 12.84
C PRO A 25 8.54 -9.76 12.54
N LEU A 26 8.70 -10.22 11.30
CA LEU A 26 9.74 -11.19 10.90
C LEU A 26 11.15 -10.71 11.28
N ARG A 27 11.39 -9.40 11.21
CA ARG A 27 12.68 -8.76 11.48
C ARG A 27 12.70 -8.01 12.81
N ARG A 28 11.82 -8.36 13.76
CA ARG A 28 11.64 -7.60 15.01
C ARG A 28 12.90 -7.48 15.89
N ASP A 29 13.84 -8.41 15.74
CA ASP A 29 15.07 -8.46 16.53
C ASP A 29 16.21 -7.64 15.86
N GLU A 30 15.95 -7.05 14.70
CA GLU A 30 16.85 -6.14 13.97
C GLU A 30 16.40 -4.68 14.18
N ASP A 31 17.35 -3.74 14.34
CA ASP A 31 17.02 -2.31 14.35
C ASP A 31 16.78 -1.81 12.93
N MET A 32 15.53 -1.91 12.50
CA MET A 32 15.08 -1.49 11.17
C MET A 32 14.48 -0.07 11.16
N GLY A 33 14.50 0.62 12.30
CA GLY A 33 13.86 1.91 12.51
C GLY A 33 12.33 1.84 12.68
N PRO A 34 11.64 2.98 12.67
CA PRO A 34 10.20 3.04 12.95
C PRO A 34 9.36 2.46 11.80
N ASP A 35 8.08 2.25 12.08
CA ASP A 35 7.09 1.86 11.08
C ASP A 35 6.99 2.92 9.96
N ARG A 36 7.08 2.45 8.72
CA ARG A 36 7.12 3.27 7.50
C ARG A 36 6.27 2.62 6.42
N ARG A 37 5.60 3.45 5.62
CA ARG A 37 4.99 3.01 4.37
C ARG A 37 6.01 3.22 3.26
N LEU A 38 6.58 2.14 2.75
CA LEU A 38 7.57 2.17 1.67
C LEU A 38 7.03 1.61 0.36
N ASP A 39 5.90 0.92 0.40
CA ASP A 39 5.26 0.30 -0.76
C ASP A 39 4.01 1.10 -1.15
N TYR A 40 3.92 1.45 -2.43
CA TYR A 40 2.92 2.35 -2.97
C TYR A 40 2.33 1.80 -4.27
N VAL A 41 1.08 2.17 -4.54
CA VAL A 41 0.47 2.03 -5.86
C VAL A 41 -0.02 3.39 -6.30
N PHE A 42 0.66 3.95 -7.29
CA PHE A 42 0.29 5.21 -7.93
C PHE A 42 -0.41 4.93 -9.25
N ALA A 43 -1.47 5.67 -9.54
CA ALA A 43 -2.19 5.58 -10.80
C ALA A 43 -2.42 6.97 -11.41
N THR A 44 -2.60 7.04 -12.73
CA THR A 44 -3.09 8.25 -13.38
C THR A 44 -4.52 8.55 -12.90
N PRO A 45 -4.98 9.80 -12.97
CA PRO A 45 -6.34 10.16 -12.54
C PRO A 45 -7.41 9.30 -13.23
N ASN A 46 -7.25 9.02 -14.52
CA ASN A 46 -8.20 8.21 -15.30
C ASN A 46 -8.28 6.75 -14.83
N LEU A 47 -7.18 6.15 -14.38
CA LEU A 47 -7.21 4.79 -13.84
C LEU A 47 -7.70 4.76 -12.39
N ALA A 48 -7.40 5.81 -11.62
CA ALA A 48 -7.79 5.92 -10.22
C ALA A 48 -9.32 5.90 -10.01
N THR A 49 -10.11 6.38 -10.99
CA THR A 49 -11.59 6.33 -10.94
C THR A 49 -12.13 4.90 -10.90
N TYR A 50 -11.40 3.93 -11.44
CA TYR A 50 -11.77 2.51 -11.44
C TYR A 50 -11.29 1.77 -10.18
N CYS A 51 -10.55 2.42 -9.28
CA CYS A 51 -10.05 1.81 -8.05
C CYS A 51 -11.18 1.63 -7.01
N ARG A 52 -11.58 0.38 -6.78
CA ARG A 52 -12.62 0.02 -5.78
C ARG A 52 -12.05 -0.18 -4.39
N ALA A 53 -10.94 -0.89 -4.29
CA ALA A 53 -10.27 -1.18 -3.04
C ALA A 53 -8.77 -0.96 -3.18
N ALA A 54 -8.13 -0.46 -2.13
CA ALA A 54 -6.69 -0.34 -2.03
C ALA A 54 -6.33 -0.49 -0.54
N SER A 55 -5.43 -1.41 -0.19
CA SER A 55 -5.07 -1.67 1.20
C SER A 55 -3.68 -2.26 1.35
N CYS A 56 -3.06 -2.01 2.50
CA CYS A 56 -1.97 -2.82 3.03
C CYS A 56 -2.58 -4.04 3.72
N ILE A 57 -2.11 -5.24 3.41
CA ILE A 57 -2.59 -6.47 4.02
C ILE A 57 -1.65 -6.80 5.18
N VAL A 58 -2.11 -6.49 6.40
CA VAL A 58 -1.35 -6.71 7.64
C VAL A 58 -2.06 -7.74 8.49
N ASN A 59 -1.45 -8.91 8.67
CA ASN A 59 -1.92 -9.95 9.58
C ASN A 59 -0.74 -10.84 10.04
N ASP A 60 -1.01 -11.77 10.95
CA ASP A 60 -0.02 -12.68 11.53
C ASP A 60 0.73 -13.49 10.45
N THR A 61 0.04 -13.87 9.37
CA THR A 61 0.67 -14.58 8.25
C THR A 61 1.60 -13.66 7.48
N THR A 62 1.12 -12.52 6.98
CA THR A 62 1.93 -11.63 6.13
C THR A 62 3.10 -11.00 6.87
N GLY A 63 2.97 -10.79 8.19
CA GLY A 63 4.03 -10.27 9.04
C GLY A 63 5.24 -11.21 9.23
N LEU A 64 5.14 -12.47 8.81
CA LEU A 64 6.19 -13.48 8.99
C LEU A 64 6.81 -13.98 7.66
N LEU A 65 6.36 -13.46 6.51
CA LEU A 65 6.76 -13.98 5.18
C LEU A 65 7.80 -13.12 4.45
N SER A 66 7.96 -11.87 4.85
CA SER A 66 8.90 -10.89 4.27
C SER A 66 9.15 -9.80 5.29
N ASP A 67 10.18 -8.97 5.10
CA ASP A 67 10.39 -7.72 5.85
C ASP A 67 9.44 -6.59 5.43
N HIS A 68 8.69 -6.80 4.34
CA HIS A 68 7.61 -5.92 3.86
C HIS A 68 6.22 -6.59 3.90
N GLN A 69 5.19 -5.82 4.27
CA GLN A 69 3.78 -6.20 4.14
C GLN A 69 3.31 -6.01 2.68
N PRO A 70 2.50 -6.93 2.13
CA PRO A 70 1.96 -6.77 0.79
C PRO A 70 0.93 -5.65 0.71
N VAL A 71 0.93 -4.94 -0.42
CA VAL A 71 -0.12 -3.99 -0.80
C VAL A 71 -0.97 -4.57 -1.93
N SER A 72 -2.26 -4.28 -1.91
CA SER A 72 -3.20 -4.76 -2.93
C SER A 72 -4.12 -3.63 -3.38
N VAL A 73 -4.44 -3.64 -4.67
CA VAL A 73 -5.40 -2.74 -5.29
C VAL A 73 -6.31 -3.55 -6.21
N THR A 74 -7.62 -3.28 -6.14
CA THR A 74 -8.64 -3.88 -6.99
C THR A 74 -9.26 -2.80 -7.87
N PHE A 75 -9.20 -3.03 -9.18
CA PHE A 75 -9.85 -2.20 -10.18
C PHE A 75 -11.08 -2.91 -10.72
N GLU A 76 -12.14 -2.15 -10.98
CA GLU A 76 -13.30 -2.62 -11.72
C GLU A 76 -13.37 -1.86 -13.04
N LEU A 77 -13.00 -2.53 -14.12
CA LEU A 77 -12.98 -1.94 -15.46
C LEU A 77 -14.30 -2.25 -16.16
N THR A 78 -15.01 -1.24 -16.63
CA THR A 78 -16.15 -1.43 -17.51
C THR A 78 -15.63 -1.61 -18.93
N THR A 79 -15.89 -2.77 -19.54
CA THR A 79 -15.73 -2.95 -20.99
C THR A 79 -16.90 -2.23 -21.67
N HIS A 80 -16.59 -1.19 -22.43
CA HIS A 80 -17.51 -0.59 -23.39
C HIS A 80 -17.57 -1.43 -24.67
#